data_AF-A0A699QY72-F1
#
_entry.id   AF-A0A699QY72-F1
#
_cell.length_a   1.000
_cell.length_b   1.000
_cell.length_c   1.000
_cell.angle_alpha   90.00
_cell.angle_beta   90.00
_cell.angle_gamma   90.00
#
_symmetry.space_group_name_H-M   'P 1'
#
loop_
_entity.id
_entity.type
_entity.pdbx_description
1 polymer ?
#
loop_
_entity_poly.entity_id
_entity_poly.type
_entity_poly.pdbx_seq_one_letter_code
_entity_poly.pdbx_strand_id
1 'polypeptide(L)'
;TNELKACEAKTIKSSVDEPPEVELKDLPPHLEYAFLEGNNKLPVIIAKELGEEEKAALIKVLKSHKRAIAWKLSDIQGINPEFCTHKILMEEDYKPPVQHQRRVNPKIHDVIKNRLKNFLTLD
;
A
#
# COMPACT_ATOMS: atom_id res chain seq x y z
N THR A 1 -3.92 3.09 37.66
CA THR A 1 -4.67 2.20 36.75
C THR A 1 -5.35 3.07 35.72
N ASN A 2 -4.66 3.39 34.62
CA ASN A 2 -5.24 4.19 33.54
C ASN A 2 -5.53 3.25 32.37
N GLU A 3 -6.82 3.05 32.16
CA GLU A 3 -7.42 2.17 31.17
C GLU A 3 -7.05 2.63 29.76
N LEU A 4 -6.45 1.74 28.98
CA LEU A 4 -6.33 1.88 27.54
C LEU A 4 -7.74 1.79 26.95
N LYS A 5 -8.39 2.92 26.71
CA LYS A 5 -9.62 2.97 25.91
C LYS A 5 -9.29 2.54 24.50
N ALA A 6 -9.75 1.36 24.12
CA ALA A 6 -9.78 0.88 22.75
C ALA A 6 -10.62 1.85 21.90
N CYS A 7 -10.00 2.51 20.94
CA CYS A 7 -10.71 3.23 19.90
C CYS A 7 -11.41 2.18 19.01
N GLU A 8 -12.73 2.09 19.12
CA GLU A 8 -13.54 1.29 18.22
C GLU A 8 -13.26 1.72 16.77
N ALA A 9 -12.82 0.76 15.96
CA ALA A 9 -12.61 0.95 14.54
C ALA A 9 -13.97 1.23 13.89
N LYS A 10 -14.28 2.51 13.66
CA LYS A 10 -15.37 2.90 12.78
C LYS A 10 -15.04 2.36 11.39
N THR A 11 -15.79 1.35 10.99
CA THR A 11 -15.76 0.78 9.64
C THR A 11 -16.21 1.87 8.67
N ILE A 12 -15.25 2.65 8.17
CA ILE A 12 -15.46 3.47 6.98
C ILE A 12 -15.74 2.45 5.88
N LYS A 13 -16.98 2.45 5.38
CA LYS A 13 -17.33 1.68 4.17
C LYS A 13 -16.47 2.24 3.04
N SER A 14 -15.33 1.62 2.80
CA SER A 14 -14.51 1.92 1.63
C SER A 14 -15.35 1.61 0.40
N SER A 15 -15.51 2.61 -0.47
CA SER A 15 -16.06 2.43 -1.80
C SER A 15 -15.38 1.24 -2.47
N VAL A 16 -16.21 0.37 -3.05
CA VAL A 16 -15.80 -0.81 -3.79
C VAL A 16 -14.90 -0.38 -4.94
N ASP A 17 -13.59 -0.46 -4.73
CA ASP A 17 -12.62 -0.38 -5.82
C ASP A 17 -12.41 -1.81 -6.32
N GLU A 18 -13.11 -2.09 -7.40
CA GLU A 18 -12.98 -3.30 -8.19
C GLU A 18 -11.48 -3.51 -8.49
N PRO A 19 -10.90 -4.66 -8.11
CA PRO A 19 -9.46 -4.85 -8.27
C PRO A 19 -9.08 -4.72 -9.76
N PRO A 20 -7.97 -4.03 -10.09
CA PRO A 20 -7.50 -3.93 -11.47
C PRO A 20 -7.42 -5.33 -12.09
N GLU A 21 -7.90 -5.48 -13.32
CA GLU A 21 -7.80 -6.73 -14.07
C GLU A 21 -6.30 -7.03 -14.26
N VAL A 22 -5.77 -7.98 -13.48
CA VAL A 22 -4.33 -8.28 -13.45
C VAL A 22 -3.98 -9.06 -14.71
N GLU A 23 -3.37 -8.39 -15.69
CA GLU A 23 -2.71 -9.06 -16.81
C GLU A 23 -1.55 -9.91 -16.29
N LEU A 24 -1.72 -11.25 -16.27
CA LEU A 24 -0.67 -12.17 -15.85
C LEU A 24 0.48 -12.14 -16.85
N LYS A 25 1.69 -11.88 -16.35
CA LYS A 25 2.91 -11.91 -17.16
C LYS A 25 3.39 -13.35 -17.34
N ASP A 26 4.10 -13.59 -18.43
CA ASP A 26 4.81 -14.85 -18.64
C ASP A 26 5.85 -15.07 -17.54
N LEU A 27 5.79 -16.25 -16.92
CA LEU A 27 6.70 -16.64 -15.85
C LEU A 27 7.85 -17.50 -16.38
N PRO A 28 9.03 -17.42 -15.74
CA PRO A 28 10.10 -18.37 -16.01
C PRO A 28 9.67 -19.81 -15.65
N PRO A 29 10.25 -20.84 -16.29
CA PRO A 29 9.73 -22.21 -16.27
C PRO A 29 9.71 -22.90 -14.89
N HIS A 30 10.45 -22.38 -13.92
CA HIS A 30 10.49 -22.87 -12.54
C HIS A 30 9.40 -22.28 -11.64
N LEU A 31 8.61 -21.32 -12.14
CA LEU A 31 7.54 -20.66 -11.41
C LEU A 31 6.19 -20.95 -12.04
N GLU A 32 5.14 -20.98 -11.22
CA GLU A 32 3.76 -21.12 -11.65
C GLU A 32 2.84 -20.20 -10.83
N TYR A 33 1.67 -19.90 -11.39
CA TYR A 33 0.64 -19.16 -10.67
C TYR A 33 -0.25 -20.11 -9.86
N ALA A 34 -0.51 -19.73 -8.62
CA ALA A 34 -1.55 -20.29 -7.77
C ALA A 34 -2.53 -19.18 -7.36
N PHE A 35 -3.80 -19.54 -7.17
CA PHE A 35 -4.85 -18.57 -6.84
C PHE A 35 -5.36 -18.77 -5.42
N LEU A 36 -5.41 -17.68 -4.64
CA LEU A 36 -5.89 -17.73 -3.25
C LEU A 36 -7.42 -17.62 -3.14
N GLU A 37 -8.11 -17.26 -4.22
CA GLU A 37 -9.56 -17.03 -4.26
C GLU A 37 -10.21 -17.63 -5.51
N GLY A 38 -11.53 -17.90 -5.45
CA GLY A 38 -12.30 -18.33 -6.61
C GLY A 38 -12.37 -17.22 -7.67
N ASN A 39 -12.47 -17.60 -8.94
CA ASN A 39 -12.50 -16.71 -10.11
C ASN A 39 -11.13 -16.07 -10.47
N ASN A 40 -10.02 -16.80 -10.30
CA ASN A 40 -8.67 -16.37 -10.68
C ASN A 40 -8.21 -15.04 -10.06
N LYS A 41 -8.77 -14.69 -8.89
CA LYS A 41 -8.39 -13.50 -8.13
C LYS A 41 -7.23 -13.80 -7.20
N LEU A 42 -6.42 -12.77 -6.92
CA LEU A 42 -5.23 -12.85 -6.05
C LEU A 42 -4.23 -13.92 -6.51
N PRO A 43 -3.61 -13.73 -7.70
CA PRO A 43 -2.55 -14.61 -8.16
C PRO A 43 -1.33 -14.49 -7.24
N VAL A 44 -0.78 -15.63 -6.85
CA VAL A 44 0.49 -15.75 -6.13
C VAL A 44 1.42 -16.61 -6.98
N ILE A 45 2.69 -16.21 -7.06
CA ILE A 45 3.72 -16.95 -7.78
C ILE A 45 4.37 -17.93 -6.82
N ILE A 46 4.36 -19.22 -7.16
CA ILE A 46 4.98 -20.29 -6.38
C ILE A 46 5.97 -21.07 -7.24
N ALA A 47 6.85 -21.84 -6.60
CA ALA A 47 7.77 -22.72 -7.31
C ALA A 47 7.03 -23.93 -7.89
N LYS A 48 7.24 -24.20 -9.18
CA LYS A 48 6.62 -25.31 -9.90
C LYS A 48 7.08 -26.68 -9.39
N GLU A 49 8.32 -26.75 -8.89
CA GLU A 49 9.00 -27.96 -8.41
C GLU A 49 8.49 -28.47 -7.06
N LEU A 50 7.62 -27.71 -6.37
CA LEU A 50 7.02 -28.16 -5.10
C LEU A 50 6.20 -29.44 -5.29
N GLY A 51 6.24 -30.33 -4.31
CA GLY A 51 5.34 -31.48 -4.29
C GLY A 51 3.88 -31.05 -4.17
N GLU A 52 2.94 -31.80 -4.73
CA GLU A 52 1.50 -31.47 -4.67
C GLU A 52 0.99 -31.27 -3.23
N GLU A 53 1.49 -32.06 -2.28
CA GLU A 53 1.17 -31.93 -0.86
C GLU A 53 1.72 -30.63 -0.26
N GLU A 54 2.95 -30.25 -0.62
CA GLU A 54 3.58 -29.01 -0.18
C GLU A 54 2.87 -27.79 -0.77
N LYS A 55 2.49 -27.84 -2.05
CA LYS A 55 1.68 -26.81 -2.71
C LYS A 55 0.35 -26.62 -1.99
N ALA A 56 -0.35 -27.71 -1.69
CA ALA A 56 -1.63 -27.65 -0.98
C ALA A 56 -1.46 -27.05 0.44
N ALA A 57 -0.43 -27.46 1.17
CA ALA A 57 -0.11 -26.92 2.49
C ALA A 57 0.23 -25.42 2.42
N LEU A 58 1.07 -25.00 1.47
CA LEU A 58 1.43 -23.60 1.25
C LEU A 58 0.20 -22.75 0.92
N ILE A 59 -0.60 -23.17 -0.06
CA ILE A 59 -1.82 -22.45 -0.46
C ILE A 59 -2.78 -22.33 0.73
N LYS A 60 -2.89 -23.36 1.58
CA LYS A 60 -3.71 -23.31 2.79
C LYS A 60 -3.24 -22.24 3.78
N VAL A 61 -1.93 -22.14 4.01
CA VAL A 61 -1.33 -21.10 4.89
C VAL A 61 -1.51 -19.70 4.30
N LEU A 62 -1.31 -19.54 2.99
CA LEU A 62 -1.50 -18.26 2.31
C LEU A 62 -2.98 -17.83 2.33
N LYS A 63 -3.91 -18.78 2.20
CA LYS A 63 -5.36 -18.54 2.32
C LYS A 63 -5.78 -18.11 3.73
N SER A 64 -5.11 -18.56 4.79
CA SER A 64 -5.39 -18.09 6.16
C SER A 64 -4.80 -16.69 6.44
N HIS A 65 -3.73 -16.31 5.75
CA HIS A 65 -3.04 -15.03 5.92
C HIS A 65 -3.24 -14.06 4.75
N LYS A 66 -4.39 -14.13 4.05
CA LYS A 66 -4.68 -13.25 2.90
C LYS A 66 -4.45 -11.77 3.20
N ARG A 67 -4.89 -11.31 4.37
CA ARG A 67 -4.72 -9.92 4.82
C ARG A 67 -3.26 -9.50 4.96
N ALA A 68 -2.32 -10.41 5.15
CA ALA A 68 -0.88 -10.10 5.25
C ALA A 68 -0.22 -9.94 3.86
N ILE A 69 -0.81 -10.55 2.82
CA ILE A 69 -0.21 -10.69 1.49
C ILE A 69 -0.87 -9.77 0.48
N ALA A 70 -2.20 -9.64 0.55
CA ALA A 70 -3.01 -8.82 -0.34
C ALA A 70 -3.29 -7.44 0.27
N TRP A 71 -2.25 -6.75 0.78
CA TRP A 71 -2.41 -5.39 1.28
C TRP A 71 -2.77 -4.48 0.11
N LYS A 72 -3.96 -3.90 0.16
CA LYS A 72 -4.29 -2.74 -0.67
C LYS A 72 -3.67 -1.50 -0.05
N LEU A 73 -3.45 -0.46 -0.87
CA LEU A 73 -3.09 0.87 -0.36
C LEU A 73 -4.08 1.35 0.72
N SER A 74 -5.35 0.96 0.60
CA SER A 74 -6.42 1.20 1.57
C SER A 74 -6.21 0.53 2.93
N ASP A 75 -5.46 -0.58 2.99
CA ASP A 75 -5.15 -1.30 4.23
C ASP A 75 -4.02 -0.64 5.02
N ILE A 76 -3.21 0.22 4.37
CA ILE A 76 -2.21 1.05 5.04
C ILE A 76 -2.96 2.20 5.68
N GLN A 77 -3.39 2.00 6.93
CA GLN A 77 -3.96 3.06 7.72
C GLN A 77 -2.90 4.15 7.91
N GLY A 78 -3.14 5.34 7.35
CA GLY A 78 -2.29 6.50 7.58
C GLY A 78 -2.11 6.74 9.08
N ILE A 79 -0.98 7.35 9.46
CA ILE A 79 -0.76 7.75 10.85
C ILE A 79 -1.83 8.77 11.22
N ASN A 80 -2.71 8.42 12.15
CA ASN A 80 -3.75 9.34 12.60
C ASN A 80 -3.07 10.55 13.29
N PRO A 81 -3.31 11.79 12.83
CA PRO A 81 -2.71 12.99 13.41
C PRO A 81 -3.07 13.19 14.88
N GLU A 82 -4.19 12.64 15.37
CA GLU A 82 -4.54 12.64 16.80
C GLU A 82 -3.56 11.82 17.66
N PHE A 83 -3.00 10.74 17.10
CA PHE A 83 -2.09 9.85 17.81
C PHE A 83 -0.63 10.30 17.71
N CYS A 84 -0.24 10.91 16.59
CA CYS A 84 1.15 11.29 16.36
C CYS A 84 1.26 12.57 15.51
N THR A 85 1.17 13.72 16.17
CA THR A 85 1.60 15.00 15.61
C THR A 85 3.01 15.29 16.08
N HIS A 86 3.94 15.40 15.13
CA HIS A 86 5.27 15.90 15.43
C HIS A 86 5.20 17.43 15.45
N LYS A 87 5.49 18.04 16.61
CA LYS A 87 5.60 19.49 16.72
C LYS A 87 7.04 19.89 16.46
N ILE A 88 7.26 20.68 15.40
CA ILE A 88 8.55 21.33 15.17
C ILE A 88 8.57 22.58 16.07
N LEU A 89 9.41 22.57 17.10
CA LEU A 89 9.60 23.73 17.97
C LEU A 89 10.44 24.78 17.23
N MET A 90 10.00 26.03 17.27
CA MET A 90 10.70 27.20 16.72
C MET A 90 10.95 28.21 17.85
N GLU A 91 11.93 29.09 17.69
CA GLU A 91 12.17 30.20 18.62
C GLU A 91 10.98 31.17 18.62
N GLU A 92 10.70 31.81 19.76
CA GLU A 92 9.50 32.67 19.93
C GLU A 92 9.51 33.92 19.03
N ASP A 93 10.69 34.42 18.69
CA ASP A 93 10.90 35.59 17.82
C ASP A 93 11.26 35.19 16.37
N TYR A 94 11.19 33.90 16.02
CA TYR A 94 11.49 33.41 14.68
C TYR A 94 10.50 33.92 13.64
N LYS A 95 11.03 34.57 12.59
CA LYS A 95 10.24 35.02 11.43
C LYS A 95 10.45 34.05 10.27
N PRO A 96 9.38 33.45 9.71
CA PRO A 96 9.52 32.52 8.61
C PRO A 96 10.06 33.25 7.35
N PRO A 97 11.15 32.75 6.73
CA PRO A 97 11.66 33.34 5.51
C PRO A 97 10.83 32.87 4.31
N VAL A 98 10.40 33.81 3.47
CA VAL A 98 9.80 33.49 2.17
C VAL A 98 10.90 33.45 1.12
N GLN A 99 11.11 32.29 0.50
CA GLN A 99 12.08 32.12 -0.59
C GLN A 99 11.36 32.09 -1.94
N HIS A 100 11.92 32.76 -2.94
CA HIS A 100 11.42 32.69 -4.32
C HIS A 100 11.61 31.28 -4.89
N GLN A 101 10.60 30.79 -5.63
CA GLN A 101 10.70 29.51 -6.31
C GLN A 101 11.84 29.54 -7.33
N ARG A 102 12.74 28.56 -7.24
CA ARG A 102 13.85 28.43 -8.18
C ARG A 102 13.34 27.93 -9.54
N ARG A 103 13.97 28.40 -10.62
CA ARG A 103 13.72 27.87 -11.97
C ARG A 103 14.16 26.40 -12.02
N VAL A 104 13.26 25.55 -12.46
CA VAL A 104 13.51 24.12 -12.67
C VAL A 104 13.92 23.89 -14.13
N ASN A 105 14.80 22.92 -14.37
CA ASN A 105 15.16 22.55 -15.75
C ASN A 105 13.91 22.03 -16.49
N PRO A 106 13.57 22.59 -17.67
CA PRO A 106 12.40 22.16 -18.43
C PRO A 106 12.34 20.66 -18.71
N LYS A 107 13.49 20.01 -18.92
CA LYS A 107 13.56 18.56 -19.21
C LYS A 107 13.01 17.67 -18.10
N ILE A 108 13.05 18.13 -16.85
CA ILE A 108 12.56 17.38 -15.67
C ILE A 108 11.21 17.90 -15.16
N HIS A 109 10.73 19.02 -15.71
CA HIS A 109 9.53 19.69 -15.24
C HIS A 109 8.30 18.78 -15.33
N ASP A 110 8.14 18.08 -16.44
CA ASP A 110 6.97 17.22 -16.67
C ASP A 110 6.99 15.97 -15.77
N VAL A 111 8.18 15.43 -15.48
CA VAL A 111 8.36 14.33 -14.52
C VAL A 111 7.95 14.76 -13.12
N ILE A 112 8.37 15.95 -12.69
CA ILE A 112 8.00 16.51 -11.38
C ILE A 112 6.50 16.76 -11.31
N LYS A 113 5.91 17.33 -12.37
CA LYS A 113 4.48 17.64 -12.44
C LYS A 113 3.62 16.37 -12.35
N ASN A 114 3.98 15.32 -13.09
CA ASN A 114 3.27 14.04 -13.01
C ASN A 114 3.42 13.40 -11.64
N ARG A 115 4.62 13.45 -11.05
CA ARG A 115 4.84 12.91 -9.71
C ARG A 115 4.05 13.66 -8.64
N LEU A 116 4.03 14.99 -8.68
CA LEU A 116 3.20 15.82 -7.80
C LEU A 116 1.71 15.53 -7.96
N LYS A 117 1.23 15.39 -9.20
CA LYS A 117 -0.16 15.05 -9.46
C LYS A 117 -0.53 13.72 -8.82
N ASN A 118 0.33 12.70 -8.97
CA ASN A 118 0.12 11.40 -8.33
C ASN A 118 0.06 11.51 -6.81
N PHE A 119 0.94 12.30 -6.19
CA PHE A 119 0.90 12.52 -4.74
C PHE A 119 -0.40 13.18 -4.27
N LEU A 120 -0.93 14.15 -5.03
CA LEU A 120 -2.15 14.89 -4.68
C LEU A 120 -3.44 14.11 -4.97
N THR A 121 -3.39 13.03 -5.75
CA THR A 121 -4.55 12.19 -6.08
C THR A 121 -4.58 10.87 -5.30
N LEU A 122 -3.64 10.67 -4.37
CA LEU A 122 -3.54 9.47 -3.53
C LEU A 122 -4.38 9.56 -2.24
N ASP A 123 -5.18 10.62 -2.06
CA ASP A 123 -6.09 10.85 -0.93
C ASP A 123 -7.51 10.34 -1.19
#